data_AF-A0A5C5R4D3-F1
#
_entry.id   AF-A0A5C5R4D3-F1
#
_cell.length_a   1.000
_cell.length_b   1.000
_cell.length_c   1.000
_cell.angle_alpha   90.00
_cell.angle_beta   90.00
_cell.angle_gamma   90.00
#
_symmetry.space_group_name_H-M   'P 1'
#
loop_
_entity.id
_entity.type
_entity.pdbx_description
1 polymer ?
#
loop_
_entity_poly.entity_id
_entity_poly.type
_entity_poly.pdbx_seq_one_letter_code
_entity_poly.pdbx_strand_id
1 'polypeptide(L)'
;MTTLARGQNAALPQTSLTISITGVAPGSVDLFALQVTEDGRVRSDADLVFFNSPTSPEGAVRLTGPDALAVELSAVPAAISTVRIAVALDDQIPGSLASIPGLSARVGGDDCPATGLTSERAAVLAEVYRRGGAWKVRNVSAGWDRGLVSLLTEHGVTVDGPPPAVAPPAVAPPAPLPAPPAHQQPPAAPAPTAPTEPQVNLSKITLTKSAPTVSLAKSSERPTGTMRVNLNWTQGKKGFFGGGNAVDLDLACFYELRNGDRGGVQALGNSFGSIDRPPFIQLDADDRSGQSQGGENLRINLAHLDDFVRILIFAYIYEGAPNWASANGVVTLFPPGGPEVEVRLDDPDRRAISCAIAQLHVVHGELTVTREVQYIHGSQRAVAEAYNWGLNFTPGRK
;
A
#
# COMPACT_ATOMS: atom_id res chain seq x y z
N MET A 1 -23.63 6.87 28.80
CA MET A 1 -23.57 6.11 27.54
C MET A 1 -24.94 6.19 26.92
N THR A 2 -25.06 6.91 25.82
CA THR A 2 -26.32 7.07 25.09
C THR A 2 -26.21 6.28 23.80
N THR A 3 -27.22 5.49 23.45
CA THR A 3 -27.31 4.90 22.11
C THR A 3 -28.04 5.89 21.22
N LEU A 4 -27.39 6.33 20.14
CA LEU A 4 -27.94 7.28 19.19
C LEU A 4 -28.64 6.51 18.07
N ALA A 5 -29.94 6.73 17.90
CA ALA A 5 -30.66 6.21 16.73
C ALA A 5 -30.14 6.86 15.43
N ARG A 6 -30.38 6.22 14.28
CA ARG A 6 -30.03 6.80 12.97
C ARG A 6 -30.55 8.22 12.81
N GLY A 7 -29.67 9.15 12.45
CA GLY A 7 -29.93 10.58 12.32
C GLY A 7 -29.86 11.38 13.64
N GLN A 8 -29.87 10.72 14.79
CA GLN A 8 -29.76 11.38 16.09
C GLN A 8 -28.34 11.92 16.29
N ASN A 9 -28.25 13.05 17.01
CA ASN A 9 -26.99 13.69 17.34
C ASN A 9 -26.91 14.03 18.83
N ALA A 10 -25.69 14.10 19.34
CA ALA A 10 -25.35 14.51 20.71
C ALA A 10 -24.20 15.52 20.69
N ALA A 11 -24.06 16.30 21.76
CA ALA A 11 -22.94 17.22 21.93
C ALA A 11 -21.70 16.45 22.41
N LEU A 12 -20.52 16.84 21.92
CA LEU A 12 -19.24 16.31 22.37
C LEU A 12 -18.52 17.39 23.19
N PRO A 13 -18.60 17.37 24.53
CA PRO A 13 -17.98 18.40 25.37
C PRO A 13 -16.46 18.23 25.51
N GLN A 14 -15.93 17.07 25.11
CA GLN A 14 -14.51 16.71 25.20
C GLN A 14 -13.74 17.27 24.00
N THR A 15 -12.44 17.56 24.19
CA THR A 15 -11.52 17.92 23.11
C THR A 15 -10.79 16.70 22.56
N SER A 16 -10.44 15.75 23.41
CA SER A 16 -9.83 14.48 23.03
C SER A 16 -10.87 13.36 23.08
N LEU A 17 -11.01 12.63 21.98
CA LEU A 17 -11.96 11.53 21.82
C LEU A 17 -11.23 10.23 21.53
N THR A 18 -11.72 9.15 22.12
CA THR A 18 -11.47 7.80 21.63
C THR A 18 -12.70 7.33 20.86
N ILE A 19 -12.46 6.75 19.70
CA ILE A 19 -13.48 6.14 18.85
C ILE A 19 -13.12 4.67 18.65
N SER A 20 -14.08 3.78 18.74
CA SER A 20 -13.85 2.34 18.52
C SER A 20 -15.01 1.68 17.76
N ILE A 21 -14.70 0.70 16.91
CA ILE A 21 -15.70 -0.15 16.25
C ILE A 21 -15.93 -1.40 17.10
N THR A 22 -17.19 -1.77 17.28
CA THR A 22 -17.58 -2.96 18.07
C THR A 22 -18.42 -3.92 17.24
N GLY A 23 -18.56 -5.16 17.71
CA GLY A 23 -19.34 -6.21 17.03
C GLY A 23 -18.60 -6.89 15.88
N VAL A 24 -17.36 -6.49 15.61
CA VAL A 24 -16.52 -7.02 14.54
C VAL A 24 -15.55 -8.08 15.06
N ALA A 25 -15.31 -9.13 14.27
CA ALA A 25 -14.17 -10.01 14.49
C ALA A 25 -12.89 -9.31 13.99
N PRO A 26 -11.72 -9.56 14.59
CA PRO A 26 -10.45 -9.01 14.08
C PRO A 26 -10.26 -9.31 12.59
N GLY A 27 -9.93 -8.28 11.80
CA GLY A 27 -9.72 -8.40 10.35
C GLY A 27 -11.01 -8.53 9.52
N SER A 28 -12.19 -8.52 10.14
CA SER A 28 -13.44 -8.63 9.38
C SER A 28 -13.86 -7.33 8.69
N VAL A 29 -13.47 -6.20 9.28
CA VAL A 29 -13.86 -4.87 8.85
C VAL A 29 -12.67 -3.95 9.03
N ASP A 30 -12.39 -3.15 8.01
CA ASP A 30 -11.40 -2.08 8.07
C ASP A 30 -12.04 -0.77 8.54
N LEU A 31 -11.31 -0.03 9.38
CA LEU A 31 -11.71 1.29 9.89
C LEU A 31 -11.00 2.42 9.14
N PHE A 32 -11.78 3.41 8.73
CA PHE A 32 -11.36 4.61 8.04
C PHE A 32 -11.89 5.86 8.76
N ALA A 33 -11.14 6.94 8.69
CA ALA A 33 -11.61 8.27 9.04
C ALA A 33 -11.35 9.25 7.89
N LEU A 34 -12.36 10.00 7.47
CA LEU A 34 -12.22 11.03 6.43
C LEU A 34 -12.40 12.40 7.06
N GLN A 35 -11.42 13.28 6.91
CA GLN A 35 -11.58 14.69 7.22
C GLN A 35 -12.14 15.41 6.00
N VAL A 36 -13.38 15.89 6.10
CA VAL A 36 -14.07 16.51 4.97
C VAL A 36 -14.41 17.96 5.24
N THR A 37 -14.39 18.77 4.18
CA THR A 37 -14.79 20.18 4.23
C THR A 37 -16.32 20.32 4.25
N GLU A 38 -16.85 21.53 4.14
CA GLU A 38 -18.30 21.77 4.12
C GLU A 38 -18.98 21.20 2.86
N ASP A 39 -18.23 21.01 1.77
CA ASP A 39 -18.69 20.35 0.55
C ASP A 39 -18.82 18.82 0.69
N GLY A 40 -18.42 18.27 1.84
CA GLY A 40 -18.44 16.83 2.10
C GLY A 40 -17.31 16.05 1.43
N ARG A 41 -16.27 16.72 0.93
CA ARG A 41 -15.09 16.10 0.31
C ARG A 41 -13.81 16.35 1.09
N VAL A 42 -12.83 15.48 0.90
CA VAL A 42 -11.47 15.67 1.41
C VAL A 42 -10.77 16.82 0.69
N ARG A 43 -9.79 17.47 1.33
CA ARG A 43 -8.96 18.48 0.64
C ARG A 43 -7.94 17.83 -0.30
N SER A 44 -7.47 16.65 0.10
CA SER A 44 -6.54 15.79 -0.62
C SER A 44 -6.63 14.38 -0.02
N ASP A 45 -6.05 13.39 -0.68
CA ASP A 45 -5.98 12.00 -0.18
C ASP A 45 -5.31 11.88 1.20
N ALA A 46 -4.49 12.86 1.61
CA ALA A 46 -3.87 12.90 2.93
C ALA A 46 -4.88 13.06 4.09
N ASP A 47 -6.11 13.52 3.81
CA ASP A 47 -7.19 13.63 4.80
C ASP A 47 -7.94 12.31 5.05
N LEU A 48 -7.59 11.24 4.31
CA LEU A 48 -8.03 9.88 4.59
C LEU A 48 -7.06 9.21 5.56
N VAL A 49 -7.55 8.91 6.76
CA VAL A 49 -6.85 8.15 7.79
C VAL A 49 -7.31 6.70 7.79
N PHE A 50 -6.38 5.79 7.63
CA PHE A 50 -6.61 4.34 7.56
C PHE A 50 -5.29 3.61 7.83
N PHE A 51 -5.27 2.28 7.84
CA PHE A 51 -4.11 1.54 8.32
C PHE A 51 -2.79 1.81 7.56
N ASN A 52 -2.83 2.28 6.30
CA ASN A 52 -1.64 2.69 5.53
C ASN A 52 -1.28 4.19 5.69
N SER A 53 -2.21 5.02 6.15
CA SER A 53 -2.01 6.43 6.49
C SER A 53 -2.62 6.67 7.86
N PRO A 54 -1.97 6.19 8.95
CA PRO A 54 -2.62 6.04 10.24
C PRO A 54 -2.76 7.37 10.99
N THR A 55 -2.37 8.49 10.42
CA THR A 55 -2.42 9.81 11.08
C THR A 55 -2.67 10.90 10.05
N SER A 56 -3.56 11.84 10.38
CA SER A 56 -3.84 12.99 9.53
C SER A 56 -2.66 13.97 9.47
N PRO A 57 -2.58 14.89 8.48
CA PRO A 57 -1.41 15.74 8.27
C PRO A 57 -1.04 16.60 9.49
N GLU A 58 -2.04 17.08 10.21
CA GLU A 58 -1.88 17.86 11.44
C GLU A 58 -1.83 17.01 12.72
N GLY A 59 -1.97 15.69 12.62
CA GLY A 59 -1.98 14.78 13.76
C GLY A 59 -3.27 14.75 14.58
N ALA A 60 -4.33 15.43 14.13
CA ALA A 60 -5.60 15.51 14.85
C ALA A 60 -6.37 14.19 14.86
N VAL A 61 -6.25 13.36 13.83
CA VAL A 61 -6.91 12.05 13.76
C VAL A 61 -5.84 10.98 13.61
N ARG A 62 -5.84 9.98 14.50
CA ARG A 62 -4.84 8.91 14.50
C ARG A 62 -5.47 7.55 14.77
N LEU A 63 -5.14 6.54 13.98
CA LEU A 63 -5.41 5.15 14.33
C LEU A 63 -4.55 4.71 15.50
N THR A 64 -5.20 4.13 16.51
CA THR A 64 -4.56 3.57 17.71
C THR A 64 -4.63 2.04 17.75
N GLY A 65 -5.41 1.44 16.85
CA GLY A 65 -5.60 0.00 16.70
C GLY A 65 -6.31 -0.30 15.37
N PRO A 66 -6.57 -1.60 15.06
CA PRO A 66 -7.30 -1.98 13.85
C PRO A 66 -8.76 -1.48 13.85
N ASP A 67 -9.34 -1.31 15.02
CA ASP A 67 -10.73 -0.94 15.28
C ASP A 67 -10.86 0.33 16.13
N ALA A 68 -9.78 1.11 16.31
CA ALA A 68 -9.77 2.26 17.20
C ALA A 68 -9.02 3.48 16.65
N LEU A 69 -9.59 4.67 16.91
CA LEU A 69 -9.04 5.99 16.57
C LEU A 69 -8.95 6.88 17.82
N ALA A 70 -7.93 7.72 17.87
CA ALA A 70 -7.86 8.90 18.72
C ALA A 70 -8.10 10.15 17.87
N VAL A 71 -8.93 11.08 18.37
CA VAL A 71 -9.21 12.35 17.70
C VAL A 71 -9.00 13.51 18.67
N GLU A 72 -8.13 14.44 18.33
CA GLU A 72 -7.92 15.69 19.03
C GLU A 72 -8.64 16.82 18.29
N LEU A 73 -9.86 17.12 18.72
CA LEU A 73 -10.78 18.07 18.09
C LEU A 73 -10.24 19.50 18.05
N SER A 74 -9.35 19.86 18.97
CA SER A 74 -8.71 21.17 19.00
C SER A 74 -7.64 21.35 17.92
N ALA A 75 -7.07 20.25 17.42
CA ALA A 75 -6.08 20.24 16.36
C ALA A 75 -6.70 20.15 14.96
N VAL A 76 -7.99 19.80 14.84
CA VAL A 76 -8.68 19.69 13.55
C VAL A 76 -8.70 21.05 12.84
N PRO A 77 -8.20 21.16 11.59
CA PRO A 77 -8.06 22.46 10.93
C PRO A 77 -9.39 23.17 10.70
N ALA A 78 -9.34 24.50 10.66
CA ALA A 78 -10.54 25.31 10.44
C ALA A 78 -11.21 25.08 9.07
N ALA A 79 -10.56 24.45 8.10
CA ALA A 79 -11.16 24.07 6.82
C ALA A 79 -12.01 22.78 6.89
N ILE A 80 -11.81 21.94 7.90
CA ILE A 80 -12.51 20.67 8.06
C ILE A 80 -13.80 20.91 8.85
N SER A 81 -14.93 20.50 8.26
CA SER A 81 -16.25 20.62 8.88
C SER A 81 -16.61 19.38 9.70
N THR A 82 -16.15 18.21 9.23
CA THR A 82 -16.60 16.91 9.72
C THR A 82 -15.49 15.87 9.61
N VAL A 83 -15.38 15.01 10.63
CA VAL A 83 -14.62 13.76 10.61
C VAL A 83 -15.63 12.61 10.49
N ARG A 84 -15.63 11.91 9.35
CA ARG A 84 -16.50 10.76 9.08
C ARG A 84 -15.81 9.48 9.55
N ILE A 85 -16.52 8.67 10.33
CA ILE A 85 -16.06 7.34 10.77
C ILE A 85 -16.69 6.30 9.86
N ALA A 86 -15.86 5.76 8.98
CA ALA A 86 -16.27 4.82 7.95
C ALA A 86 -15.69 3.43 8.20
N VAL A 87 -16.40 2.42 7.71
CA VAL A 87 -16.00 1.02 7.79
C VAL A 87 -16.20 0.34 6.44
N ALA A 88 -15.35 -0.63 6.12
CA ALA A 88 -15.54 -1.49 4.95
C ALA A 88 -15.34 -2.96 5.32
N LEU A 89 -16.22 -3.82 4.81
CA LEU A 89 -16.10 -5.27 4.95
C LEU A 89 -14.94 -5.77 4.08
N ASP A 90 -14.11 -6.66 4.63
CA ASP A 90 -13.01 -7.27 3.89
C ASP A 90 -13.52 -8.03 2.64
N ASP A 91 -12.77 -7.94 1.53
CA ASP A 91 -13.16 -8.53 0.25
C ASP A 91 -13.21 -10.06 0.25
N GLN A 92 -12.49 -10.71 1.16
CA GLN A 92 -12.55 -12.17 1.34
C GLN A 92 -13.77 -12.61 2.15
N ILE A 93 -14.47 -11.67 2.82
CA ILE A 93 -15.65 -11.99 3.60
C ILE A 93 -16.91 -11.86 2.73
N PRO A 94 -17.65 -12.97 2.50
CA PRO A 94 -18.89 -12.92 1.74
C PRO A 94 -19.98 -12.20 2.54
N GLY A 95 -20.90 -11.55 1.83
CA GLY A 95 -22.06 -10.86 2.41
C GLY A 95 -21.87 -9.35 2.52
N SER A 96 -22.52 -8.76 3.52
CA SER A 96 -22.61 -7.31 3.74
C SER A 96 -22.40 -6.95 5.21
N LEU A 97 -22.26 -5.66 5.50
CA LEU A 97 -22.13 -5.14 6.86
C LEU A 97 -23.38 -5.43 7.72
N ALA A 98 -24.55 -5.60 7.09
CA ALA A 98 -25.79 -5.97 7.79
C ALA A 98 -25.73 -7.37 8.44
N SER A 99 -24.83 -8.23 7.96
CA SER A 99 -24.62 -9.58 8.52
C SER A 99 -23.77 -9.59 9.79
N ILE A 100 -23.20 -8.45 10.21
CA ILE A 100 -22.34 -8.36 11.39
C ILE A 100 -23.18 -7.97 12.62
N PRO A 101 -23.42 -8.91 13.57
CA PRO A 101 -24.25 -8.61 14.72
C PRO A 101 -23.57 -7.62 15.67
N GLY A 102 -24.26 -6.54 16.01
CA GLY A 102 -23.76 -5.55 16.96
C GLY A 102 -22.71 -4.59 16.40
N LEU A 103 -22.58 -4.49 15.07
CA LEU A 103 -21.74 -3.49 14.42
C LEU A 103 -22.14 -2.09 14.90
N SER A 104 -21.20 -1.37 15.51
CA SER A 104 -21.42 -0.03 16.05
C SER A 104 -20.13 0.77 16.09
N ALA A 105 -20.23 2.10 15.94
CA ALA A 105 -19.15 3.02 16.28
C ALA A 105 -19.41 3.65 17.65
N ARG A 106 -18.47 3.50 18.58
CA ARG A 106 -18.47 4.21 19.85
C ARG A 106 -17.66 5.48 19.73
N VAL A 107 -18.26 6.62 20.05
CA VAL A 107 -17.66 7.95 19.87
C VAL A 107 -17.84 8.76 21.15
N GLY A 108 -16.75 9.07 21.87
CA GLY A 108 -16.83 9.87 23.10
C GLY A 108 -17.70 9.25 24.21
N GLY A 109 -17.95 7.94 24.15
CA GLY A 109 -18.82 7.22 25.09
C GLY A 109 -20.29 7.09 24.65
N ASP A 110 -20.69 7.69 23.53
CA ASP A 110 -21.98 7.43 22.89
C ASP A 110 -21.85 6.31 21.84
N ASP A 111 -22.89 5.51 21.69
CA ASP A 111 -22.95 4.35 20.81
C ASP A 111 -23.76 4.66 19.55
N CYS A 112 -23.17 4.46 18.37
CA CYS A 112 -23.77 4.71 17.06
C CYS A 112 -23.92 3.37 16.32
N PRO A 113 -24.99 2.58 16.62
CA PRO A 113 -25.19 1.28 16.00
C PRO A 113 -25.47 1.43 14.50
N ALA A 114 -24.89 0.53 13.72
CA ALA A 114 -25.14 0.40 12.29
C ALA A 114 -26.59 -0.04 12.08
N THR A 115 -27.45 0.89 11.63
CA THR A 115 -28.90 0.66 11.54
C THR A 115 -29.43 0.94 10.14
N GLY A 116 -30.24 0.00 9.64
CA GLY A 116 -30.83 0.10 8.29
C GLY A 116 -29.84 -0.06 7.15
N LEU A 117 -28.75 -0.81 7.38
CA LEU A 117 -27.93 -1.40 6.32
C LEU A 117 -28.58 -2.71 5.86
N THR A 118 -28.45 -3.04 4.58
CA THR A 118 -28.93 -4.24 3.91
C THR A 118 -27.81 -4.91 3.13
N SER A 119 -27.53 -4.49 1.91
CA SER A 119 -26.56 -5.11 0.99
C SER A 119 -25.18 -4.44 1.00
N GLU A 120 -25.00 -3.37 1.78
CA GLU A 120 -23.83 -2.52 1.68
C GLU A 120 -22.57 -3.15 2.26
N ARG A 121 -21.45 -2.97 1.54
CA ARG A 121 -20.13 -3.49 1.93
C ARG A 121 -19.21 -2.42 2.52
N ALA A 122 -19.60 -1.15 2.42
CA ALA A 122 -18.95 -0.05 3.15
C ALA A 122 -20.02 0.87 3.75
N ALA A 123 -19.72 1.54 4.86
CA ALA A 123 -20.64 2.46 5.50
C ALA A 123 -19.94 3.58 6.26
N VAL A 124 -20.55 4.76 6.32
CA VAL A 124 -20.26 5.80 7.31
C VAL A 124 -21.20 5.58 8.49
N LEU A 125 -20.66 5.13 9.61
CA LEU A 125 -21.45 4.84 10.81
C LEU A 125 -21.77 6.12 11.58
N ALA A 126 -20.77 6.98 11.76
CA ALA A 126 -20.89 8.19 12.54
C ALA A 126 -20.15 9.38 11.91
N GLU A 127 -20.63 10.58 12.22
CA GLU A 127 -20.02 11.85 11.88
C GLU A 127 -19.71 12.63 13.15
N VAL A 128 -18.45 13.07 13.31
CA VAL A 128 -18.06 14.07 14.29
C VAL A 128 -17.94 15.40 13.57
N TYR A 129 -18.88 16.31 13.79
CA TYR A 129 -19.01 17.54 13.02
C TYR A 129 -19.09 18.76 13.92
N ARG A 130 -18.62 19.90 13.43
CA ARG A 130 -18.72 21.17 14.14
C ARG A 130 -19.92 21.98 13.65
N ARG A 131 -20.70 22.55 14.56
CA ARG A 131 -21.80 23.46 14.24
C ARG A 131 -21.91 24.55 15.30
N GLY A 132 -21.87 25.81 14.88
CA GLY A 132 -21.93 26.94 15.81
C GLY A 132 -20.80 26.97 16.83
N GLY A 133 -19.59 26.53 16.44
CA GLY A 133 -18.40 26.50 17.30
C GLY A 133 -18.31 25.30 18.26
N ALA A 134 -19.32 24.43 18.31
CA ALA A 134 -19.32 23.22 19.13
C ALA A 134 -19.23 21.95 18.29
N TRP A 135 -18.51 20.95 18.80
CA TRP A 135 -18.44 19.62 18.21
C TRP A 135 -19.62 18.75 18.64
N LYS A 136 -20.11 17.93 17.71
CA LYS A 136 -21.25 17.05 17.88
C LYS A 136 -20.98 15.73 17.19
N VAL A 137 -21.56 14.66 17.71
CA VAL A 137 -21.62 13.36 17.02
C VAL A 137 -23.00 13.18 16.42
N ARG A 138 -23.10 12.53 15.25
CA ARG A 138 -24.34 12.03 14.66
C ARG A 138 -24.17 10.57 14.27
N ASN A 139 -25.13 9.72 14.59
CA ASN A 139 -25.23 8.39 13.97
C ASN A 139 -25.81 8.58 12.56
N VAL A 140 -25.04 8.22 11.54
CA VAL A 140 -25.43 8.38 10.14
C VAL A 140 -25.95 7.05 9.57
N SER A 141 -25.21 5.97 9.77
CA SER A 141 -25.47 4.65 9.20
C SER A 141 -25.82 4.70 7.71
N ALA A 142 -25.02 5.42 6.91
CA ALA A 142 -25.16 5.47 5.46
C ALA A 142 -24.27 4.39 4.83
N GLY A 143 -24.79 3.62 3.89
CA GLY A 143 -24.08 2.50 3.27
C GLY A 143 -23.81 2.71 1.77
N TRP A 144 -22.83 1.96 1.25
CA TRP A 144 -22.47 1.84 -0.16
C TRP A 144 -22.42 0.37 -0.59
N ASP A 145 -23.29 -0.03 -1.53
CA ASP A 145 -23.33 -1.39 -2.11
C ASP A 145 -22.04 -1.74 -2.86
N ARG A 146 -21.50 -0.77 -3.60
CA ARG A 146 -20.26 -0.94 -4.36
C ARG A 146 -19.00 -0.85 -3.49
N GLY A 147 -19.15 -0.96 -2.17
CA GLY A 147 -18.06 -1.03 -1.21
C GLY A 147 -17.23 0.26 -1.10
N LEU A 148 -16.01 0.09 -0.60
CA LEU A 148 -15.13 1.18 -0.18
C LEU A 148 -14.78 2.14 -1.32
N VAL A 149 -14.50 1.61 -2.52
CA VAL A 149 -14.12 2.43 -3.68
C VAL A 149 -15.21 3.48 -4.00
N SER A 150 -16.48 3.08 -3.95
CA SER A 150 -17.59 4.00 -4.22
C SER A 150 -17.75 5.04 -3.12
N LEU A 151 -17.54 4.66 -1.85
CA LEU A 151 -17.55 5.58 -0.72
C LEU A 151 -16.44 6.62 -0.89
N LEU A 152 -15.20 6.19 -1.10
CA LEU A 152 -14.03 7.08 -1.22
C LEU A 152 -14.15 8.03 -2.41
N THR A 153 -14.57 7.52 -3.57
CA THR A 153 -14.73 8.34 -4.79
C THR A 153 -15.77 9.44 -4.60
N GLU A 154 -16.89 9.15 -3.93
CA GLU A 154 -17.93 10.14 -3.65
C GLU A 154 -17.39 11.31 -2.78
N HIS A 155 -16.45 10.99 -1.91
CA HIS A 155 -15.80 11.91 -0.98
C HIS A 155 -14.56 12.59 -1.57
N GLY A 156 -14.29 12.42 -2.86
CA GLY A 156 -13.21 13.10 -3.58
C GLY A 156 -11.84 12.43 -3.47
N VAL A 157 -11.76 11.21 -2.96
CA VAL A 157 -10.51 10.42 -2.95
C VAL A 157 -10.39 9.67 -4.27
N THR A 158 -9.21 9.72 -4.90
CA THR A 158 -8.95 8.96 -6.13
C THR A 158 -8.40 7.57 -5.79
N VAL A 159 -9.09 6.52 -6.25
CA VAL A 159 -8.70 5.13 -6.02
C VAL A 159 -8.32 4.47 -7.35
N ASP A 160 -7.16 3.82 -7.40
CA ASP A 160 -6.78 3.01 -8.55
C ASP A 160 -7.54 1.67 -8.54
N GLY A 161 -8.14 1.32 -9.67
CA GLY A 161 -8.77 0.02 -9.91
C GLY A 161 -8.88 -0.26 -11.41
N PRO A 162 -9.03 -1.52 -11.84
CA PRO A 162 -9.32 -1.83 -13.23
C PRO A 162 -10.61 -1.08 -13.64
N PRO A 163 -10.67 -0.52 -14.86
CA PRO A 163 -11.83 0.24 -15.30
C PRO A 163 -13.10 -0.62 -15.15
N PRO A 164 -14.24 -0.03 -14.72
CA PRO A 164 -15.49 -0.76 -14.63
C PRO A 164 -15.78 -1.44 -15.96
N ALA A 165 -16.17 -2.71 -15.92
CA ALA A 165 -16.56 -3.47 -17.09
C ALA A 165 -17.62 -2.66 -17.86
N VAL A 166 -17.26 -2.25 -19.08
CA VAL A 166 -18.16 -1.53 -19.98
C VAL A 166 -19.34 -2.44 -20.23
N ALA A 167 -20.54 -2.02 -19.80
CA ALA A 167 -21.77 -2.72 -20.13
C ALA A 167 -21.84 -2.88 -21.65
N PRO A 168 -22.21 -4.07 -22.18
CA PRO A 168 -22.30 -4.28 -23.62
C PRO A 168 -23.26 -3.24 -24.23
N PRO A 169 -22.86 -2.53 -25.30
CA PRO A 169 -23.71 -1.50 -25.88
C PRO A 169 -25.01 -2.11 -26.39
N ALA A 170 -26.14 -1.53 -25.98
CA ALA A 170 -27.44 -1.84 -26.54
C ALA A 170 -27.42 -1.57 -28.05
N VAL A 171 -27.82 -2.56 -28.86
CA VAL A 171 -27.88 -2.44 -30.31
C VAL A 171 -28.94 -1.40 -30.69
N ALA A 172 -28.51 -0.26 -31.22
CA ALA A 172 -29.39 0.73 -31.82
C ALA A 172 -29.83 0.29 -33.24
N PRO A 173 -31.07 0.60 -33.67
CA PRO A 173 -31.56 0.24 -35.01
C PRO A 173 -30.88 1.09 -36.11
N PRO A 174 -30.86 0.62 -37.37
CA PRO A 174 -30.06 1.24 -38.43
C PRO A 174 -30.65 2.58 -38.89
N ALA A 175 -29.79 3.59 -39.06
CA ALA A 175 -30.14 4.92 -39.56
C ALA A 175 -29.83 5.10 -41.07
N PRO A 176 -30.50 6.05 -41.77
CA PRO A 176 -30.47 6.20 -43.23
C PRO A 176 -29.28 6.99 -43.80
N LEU A 177 -29.18 6.97 -45.14
CA LEU A 177 -28.13 7.46 -46.05
C LEU A 177 -27.64 8.94 -45.89
N PRO A 178 -26.43 9.27 -46.40
CA PRO A 178 -25.65 10.46 -46.02
C PRO A 178 -25.94 11.74 -46.81
N ALA A 179 -25.68 12.89 -46.17
CA ALA A 179 -25.69 14.25 -46.75
C ALA A 179 -24.23 14.81 -46.91
N PRO A 180 -24.01 15.87 -47.72
CA PRO A 180 -22.71 16.22 -48.31
C PRO A 180 -21.74 16.98 -47.36
N PRO A 181 -20.45 17.12 -47.74
CA PRO A 181 -19.37 17.44 -46.81
C PRO A 181 -19.26 18.94 -46.50
N ALA A 182 -19.14 19.26 -45.21
CA ALA A 182 -18.69 20.57 -44.71
C ALA A 182 -17.25 20.48 -44.20
N HIS A 183 -16.56 21.61 -44.31
CA HIS A 183 -15.11 21.81 -44.30
C HIS A 183 -14.34 21.22 -43.11
N GLN A 184 -13.18 20.62 -43.41
CA GLN A 184 -12.21 20.14 -42.43
C GLN A 184 -11.49 21.33 -41.77
N GLN A 185 -11.59 21.41 -40.45
CA GLN A 185 -10.81 22.33 -39.61
C GLN A 185 -9.48 21.64 -39.22
N PRO A 186 -8.33 22.33 -39.22
CA PRO A 186 -7.04 21.73 -38.84
C PRO A 186 -7.03 21.24 -37.39
N PRO A 187 -6.32 20.14 -37.07
CA PRO A 187 -6.26 19.60 -35.72
C PRO A 187 -5.50 20.56 -34.78
N ALA A 188 -6.12 20.85 -33.62
CA ALA A 188 -5.49 21.58 -32.53
C ALA A 188 -4.38 20.73 -31.88
N ALA A 189 -3.26 21.39 -31.55
CA ALA A 189 -2.13 20.80 -30.85
C ALA A 189 -2.51 20.28 -29.46
N PRO A 190 -1.86 19.20 -28.95
CA PRO A 190 -2.12 18.68 -27.63
C PRO A 190 -1.63 19.64 -26.54
N ALA A 191 -2.48 19.90 -25.56
CA ALA A 191 -2.15 20.65 -24.35
C ALA A 191 -1.22 19.85 -23.42
N PRO A 192 -0.36 20.52 -22.63
CA PRO A 192 0.57 19.85 -21.72
C PRO A 192 -0.16 19.12 -20.58
N THR A 193 0.29 17.90 -20.28
CA THR A 193 -0.15 17.08 -19.15
C THR A 193 0.17 17.75 -17.81
N ALA A 194 -0.86 17.91 -16.98
CA ALA A 194 -0.74 18.34 -15.59
C ALA A 194 -0.04 17.26 -14.74
N PRO A 195 0.62 17.61 -13.61
CA PRO A 195 1.29 16.66 -12.73
C PRO A 195 0.29 15.70 -12.09
N THR A 196 0.61 14.41 -12.10
CA THR A 196 -0.14 13.35 -11.43
C THR A 196 -0.03 13.51 -9.91
N GLU A 197 -1.14 13.76 -9.23
CA GLU A 197 -1.24 13.69 -7.78
C GLU A 197 -1.18 12.21 -7.31
N PRO A 198 -0.59 11.91 -6.13
CA PRO A 198 -0.40 10.55 -5.66
C PRO A 198 -1.75 9.87 -5.36
N GLN A 199 -2.02 8.75 -6.02
CA GLN A 199 -3.27 7.97 -5.95
C GLN A 199 -3.18 6.87 -4.87
N VAL A 200 -4.29 6.58 -4.19
CA VAL A 200 -4.37 5.54 -3.15
C VAL A 200 -4.70 4.17 -3.76
N ASN A 201 -3.81 3.19 -3.59
CA ASN A 201 -4.04 1.78 -3.92
C ASN A 201 -4.42 0.98 -2.66
N LEU A 202 -5.53 0.23 -2.71
CA LEU A 202 -6.07 -0.52 -1.55
C LEU A 202 -5.66 -2.00 -1.54
N SER A 203 -5.16 -2.55 -2.65
CA SER A 203 -4.63 -3.93 -2.79
C SER A 203 -3.11 -4.02 -2.71
N LYS A 204 -2.44 -2.86 -2.71
CA LYS A 204 -0.99 -2.73 -2.72
C LYS A 204 -0.57 -1.67 -1.71
N ILE A 205 0.32 -2.05 -0.80
CA ILE A 205 0.95 -1.18 0.19
C ILE A 205 2.24 -0.65 -0.43
N THR A 206 2.27 0.61 -0.84
CA THR A 206 3.53 1.27 -1.23
C THR A 206 4.20 1.84 0.01
N LEU A 207 5.38 1.33 0.35
CA LEU A 207 6.18 1.91 1.42
C LEU A 207 6.83 3.20 0.93
N THR A 208 6.78 4.22 1.77
CA THR A 208 7.30 5.57 1.47
C THR A 208 8.16 6.05 2.63
N LYS A 209 8.84 7.20 2.48
CA LYS A 209 9.59 7.81 3.60
C LYS A 209 8.69 8.14 4.81
N SER A 210 7.44 8.51 4.56
CA SER A 210 6.45 8.85 5.61
C SER A 210 5.75 7.63 6.21
N ALA A 211 5.72 6.50 5.49
CA ALA A 211 5.18 5.22 5.95
C ALA A 211 6.15 4.09 5.55
N PRO A 212 7.31 3.97 6.24
CA PRO A 212 8.37 3.08 5.81
C PRO A 212 8.13 1.64 6.22
N THR A 213 7.20 1.33 7.12
CA THR A 213 7.10 0.00 7.74
C THR A 213 5.68 -0.56 7.68
N VAL A 214 5.56 -1.86 7.41
CA VAL A 214 4.32 -2.62 7.46
C VAL A 214 4.54 -3.97 8.15
N SER A 215 3.58 -4.42 8.97
CA SER A 215 3.51 -5.80 9.46
C SER A 215 2.55 -6.61 8.61
N LEU A 216 2.99 -7.78 8.15
CA LEU A 216 2.21 -8.69 7.31
C LEU A 216 1.31 -9.65 8.12
N ALA A 217 1.23 -9.47 9.45
CA ALA A 217 0.49 -10.35 10.36
C ALA A 217 -1.03 -10.07 10.46
N LYS A 218 -1.61 -9.22 9.58
CA LYS A 218 -3.01 -8.80 9.70
C LYS A 218 -4.05 -9.77 9.11
N SER A 219 -3.62 -10.89 8.53
CA SER A 219 -4.47 -12.07 8.34
C SER A 219 -4.50 -12.82 9.67
N SER A 220 -5.66 -13.24 10.17
CA SER A 220 -5.81 -14.04 11.40
C SER A 220 -5.03 -15.36 11.40
N GLU A 221 -4.36 -15.69 10.30
CA GLU A 221 -3.43 -16.78 10.14
C GLU A 221 -2.02 -16.27 9.81
N ARG A 222 -1.03 -16.92 10.43
CA ARG A 222 0.39 -16.71 10.16
C ARG A 222 0.66 -16.88 8.66
N PRO A 223 1.39 -15.96 8.00
CA PRO A 223 1.69 -16.10 6.58
C PRO A 223 2.51 -17.38 6.36
N THR A 224 1.92 -18.33 5.66
CA THR A 224 2.52 -19.64 5.33
C THR A 224 2.48 -19.85 3.82
N GLY A 225 3.48 -20.54 3.28
CA GLY A 225 3.71 -20.69 1.84
C GLY A 225 4.85 -19.81 1.35
N THR A 226 4.94 -19.62 0.03
CA THR A 226 6.08 -18.95 -0.60
C THR A 226 5.75 -17.50 -0.92
N MET A 227 6.52 -16.57 -0.35
CA MET A 227 6.50 -15.18 -0.75
C MET A 227 7.44 -14.97 -1.94
N ARG A 228 6.95 -14.30 -2.99
CA ARG A 228 7.77 -13.89 -4.14
C ARG A 228 8.17 -12.44 -3.99
N VAL A 229 9.45 -12.14 -4.19
CA VAL A 229 10.01 -10.79 -4.25
C VAL A 229 10.47 -10.58 -5.69
N ASN A 230 9.97 -9.54 -6.33
CA ASN A 230 10.26 -9.28 -7.73
C ASN A 230 10.85 -7.89 -7.90
N LEU A 231 11.92 -7.80 -8.68
CA LEU A 231 12.54 -6.55 -9.10
C LEU A 231 12.20 -6.30 -10.56
N ASN A 232 11.54 -5.17 -10.83
CA ASN A 232 11.24 -4.70 -12.17
C ASN A 232 11.88 -3.34 -12.44
N TRP A 233 12.30 -3.08 -13.68
CA TRP A 233 12.92 -1.83 -14.09
C TRP A 233 12.73 -1.57 -15.57
N THR A 234 12.92 -0.31 -15.97
CA THR A 234 12.91 0.11 -17.37
C THR A 234 14.19 -0.37 -18.07
N GLN A 235 14.06 -1.37 -18.94
CA GLN A 235 15.16 -1.81 -19.80
C GLN A 235 15.36 -0.84 -20.98
N GLY A 236 16.48 -0.10 -20.98
CA GLY A 236 16.82 0.80 -22.08
C GLY A 236 17.15 0.06 -23.38
N LYS A 237 16.97 0.70 -24.54
CA LYS A 237 17.46 0.16 -25.84
C LYS A 237 18.98 0.34 -25.93
N LYS A 238 19.72 -0.75 -26.20
CA LYS A 238 21.15 -0.70 -26.54
C LYS A 238 21.31 -0.02 -27.92
N GLY A 239 21.97 1.13 -27.98
CA GLY A 239 22.19 1.87 -29.23
C GLY A 239 23.22 1.19 -30.14
N PHE A 240 23.08 1.36 -31.46
CA PHE A 240 23.88 0.69 -32.50
C PHE A 240 25.38 1.08 -32.51
N PHE A 241 25.77 2.09 -31.73
CA PHE A 241 27.16 2.56 -31.56
C PHE A 241 27.64 2.49 -30.09
N GLY A 242 27.14 1.53 -29.30
CA GLY A 242 27.64 1.27 -27.94
C GLY A 242 27.22 2.28 -26.87
N GLY A 243 26.49 3.34 -27.24
CA GLY A 243 25.82 4.24 -26.29
C GLY A 243 24.38 3.78 -26.04
N GLY A 244 24.11 3.16 -24.90
CA GLY A 244 22.76 2.81 -24.46
C GLY A 244 22.61 3.02 -22.96
N ASN A 245 21.45 3.57 -22.55
CA ASN A 245 21.06 3.75 -21.14
C ASN A 245 20.49 2.46 -20.52
N ALA A 246 20.85 1.29 -21.05
CA ALA A 246 20.39 0.02 -20.53
C ALA A 246 21.16 -0.29 -19.24
N VAL A 247 20.45 -0.28 -18.11
CA VAL A 247 20.99 -0.69 -16.80
C VAL A 247 20.55 -2.13 -16.55
N ASP A 248 21.51 -2.98 -16.22
CA ASP A 248 21.26 -4.35 -15.76
C ASP A 248 21.24 -4.35 -14.23
N LEU A 249 20.07 -4.64 -13.65
CA LEU A 249 19.89 -4.69 -12.20
C LEU A 249 19.79 -6.13 -11.74
N ASP A 250 20.62 -6.49 -10.77
CA ASP A 250 20.54 -7.78 -10.09
C ASP A 250 19.85 -7.65 -8.74
N LEU A 251 18.93 -8.56 -8.47
CA LEU A 251 18.30 -8.78 -7.18
C LEU A 251 19.15 -9.74 -6.33
N ALA A 252 19.29 -9.40 -5.05
CA ALA A 252 19.95 -10.24 -4.07
C ALA A 252 19.35 -10.04 -2.69
N CYS A 253 19.70 -10.95 -1.77
CA CYS A 253 19.45 -10.72 -0.36
C CYS A 253 20.57 -11.20 0.53
N PHE A 254 20.65 -10.63 1.73
CA PHE A 254 21.34 -11.25 2.86
C PHE A 254 20.31 -11.80 3.84
N TYR A 255 20.65 -12.90 4.51
CA TYR A 255 19.79 -13.53 5.52
C TYR A 255 20.57 -13.78 6.81
N GLU A 256 19.83 -13.81 7.92
CA GLU A 256 20.28 -14.28 9.22
C GLU A 256 19.22 -15.22 9.79
N LEU A 257 19.63 -16.44 10.11
CA LEU A 257 18.79 -17.47 10.71
C LEU A 257 18.97 -17.51 12.22
N ARG A 258 17.97 -18.04 12.95
CA ARG A 258 17.99 -18.13 14.43
C ARG A 258 19.08 -19.04 14.96
N ASN A 259 19.57 -19.98 14.15
CA ASN A 259 20.71 -20.83 14.50
C ASN A 259 22.07 -20.08 14.40
N GLY A 260 22.07 -18.81 13.98
CA GLY A 260 23.25 -17.97 13.81
C GLY A 260 23.84 -17.97 12.40
N ASP A 261 23.32 -18.80 11.49
CA ASP A 261 23.80 -18.85 10.11
C ASP A 261 23.46 -17.54 9.39
N ARG A 262 24.46 -17.01 8.68
CA ARG A 262 24.35 -15.79 7.87
C ARG A 262 24.95 -16.04 6.51
N GLY A 263 24.31 -15.49 5.48
CA GLY A 263 24.79 -15.63 4.11
C GLY A 263 24.09 -14.69 3.14
N GLY A 264 24.43 -14.84 1.86
CA GLY A 264 23.81 -14.11 0.77
C GLY A 264 23.25 -15.04 -0.30
N VAL A 265 22.06 -14.71 -0.80
CA VAL A 265 21.48 -15.31 -2.00
C VAL A 265 21.60 -14.29 -3.13
N GLN A 266 22.40 -14.63 -4.14
CA GLN A 266 22.82 -13.74 -5.22
C GLN A 266 23.42 -14.53 -6.38
N ALA A 267 23.24 -14.03 -7.61
CA ALA A 267 23.85 -14.60 -8.80
C ALA A 267 25.39 -14.49 -8.76
N LEU A 268 25.93 -13.36 -8.28
CA LEU A 268 27.38 -13.18 -8.16
C LEU A 268 27.97 -14.15 -7.13
N GLY A 269 28.87 -15.03 -7.58
CA GLY A 269 29.42 -16.09 -6.74
C GLY A 269 28.59 -17.37 -6.69
N ASN A 270 27.60 -17.52 -7.59
CA ASN A 270 26.78 -18.73 -7.78
C ASN A 270 26.00 -19.19 -6.53
N SER A 271 25.54 -18.25 -5.70
CA SER A 271 24.79 -18.53 -4.48
C SER A 271 23.28 -18.36 -4.68
N PHE A 272 22.65 -19.27 -5.42
CA PHE A 272 21.22 -19.17 -5.76
C PHE A 272 20.26 -19.63 -4.64
N GLY A 273 20.78 -20.18 -3.54
CA GLY A 273 19.98 -20.66 -2.43
C GLY A 273 19.09 -21.86 -2.78
N SER A 274 18.07 -22.11 -1.97
CA SER A 274 17.09 -23.18 -2.14
C SER A 274 15.83 -22.89 -1.32
N ILE A 275 14.67 -23.29 -1.84
CA ILE A 275 13.38 -23.13 -1.16
C ILE A 275 13.09 -24.26 -0.15
N ASP A 276 13.68 -25.44 -0.36
CA ASP A 276 13.39 -26.67 0.40
C ASP A 276 14.44 -27.00 1.48
N ARG A 277 15.59 -26.31 1.47
CA ARG A 277 16.65 -26.44 2.48
C ARG A 277 17.15 -25.05 2.88
N PRO A 278 17.76 -24.89 4.07
CA PRO A 278 18.38 -23.62 4.46
C PRO A 278 19.23 -23.05 3.29
N PRO A 279 19.06 -21.76 2.94
CA PRO A 279 18.41 -20.71 3.73
C PRO A 279 16.90 -20.54 3.55
N PHE A 280 16.22 -21.46 2.85
CA PHE A 280 14.78 -21.32 2.51
C PHE A 280 14.45 -20.08 1.66
N ILE A 281 15.48 -19.57 0.98
CA ILE A 281 15.42 -18.46 0.04
C ILE A 281 16.07 -18.93 -1.25
N GLN A 282 15.44 -18.66 -2.39
CA GLN A 282 15.94 -19.03 -3.71
C GLN A 282 15.87 -17.84 -4.67
N LEU A 283 16.94 -17.58 -5.40
CA LEU A 283 16.97 -16.66 -6.53
C LEU A 283 16.76 -17.46 -7.83
N ASP A 284 15.91 -16.95 -8.72
CA ASP A 284 15.66 -17.60 -10.00
C ASP A 284 16.91 -17.59 -10.89
N ALA A 285 17.31 -18.79 -11.32
CA ALA A 285 18.54 -18.99 -12.07
C ALA A 285 18.38 -18.75 -13.59
N ASP A 286 17.16 -18.52 -14.09
CA ASP A 286 16.82 -18.56 -15.53
C ASP A 286 16.82 -17.17 -16.21
N ASP A 287 16.69 -16.05 -15.47
CA ASP A 287 16.72 -14.70 -16.08
C ASP A 287 18.14 -14.12 -16.23
N ARG A 288 19.11 -14.97 -16.60
CA ARG A 288 20.52 -14.57 -16.79
C ARG A 288 20.77 -13.63 -17.96
N SER A 289 19.72 -13.24 -18.68
CA SER A 289 19.80 -12.47 -19.92
C SER A 289 19.38 -11.02 -19.75
N GLY A 290 18.71 -10.67 -18.64
CA GLY A 290 18.09 -9.36 -18.46
C GLY A 290 17.09 -9.04 -19.58
N GLN A 291 16.52 -10.06 -20.24
CA GLN A 291 15.58 -9.92 -21.36
C GLN A 291 14.17 -10.40 -21.03
N SER A 292 13.91 -10.94 -19.84
CA SER A 292 12.54 -11.24 -19.46
C SER A 292 11.78 -9.93 -19.23
N GLN A 293 10.57 -9.84 -19.79
CA GLN A 293 9.65 -8.73 -19.53
C GLN A 293 9.15 -8.73 -18.07
N GLY A 294 9.50 -9.73 -17.26
CA GLY A 294 9.02 -9.91 -15.89
C GLY A 294 10.00 -9.50 -14.79
N GLY A 295 11.25 -9.17 -15.14
CA GLY A 295 12.31 -8.83 -14.18
C GLY A 295 12.79 -10.01 -13.33
N GLU A 296 13.63 -9.75 -12.34
CA GLU A 296 14.22 -10.78 -11.50
C GLU A 296 13.30 -11.20 -10.34
N ASN A 297 13.40 -12.46 -9.92
CA ASN A 297 12.54 -13.02 -8.88
C ASN A 297 13.37 -13.77 -7.83
N LEU A 298 13.05 -13.49 -6.57
CA LEU A 298 13.53 -14.18 -5.39
C LEU A 298 12.32 -14.76 -4.65
N ARG A 299 12.44 -15.96 -4.09
CA ARG A 299 11.38 -16.65 -3.35
C ARG A 299 11.83 -16.93 -1.94
N ILE A 300 10.95 -16.70 -0.97
CA ILE A 300 11.18 -16.92 0.47
C ILE A 300 10.09 -17.87 0.97
N ASN A 301 10.49 -19.00 1.56
CA ASN A 301 9.54 -19.96 2.12
C ASN A 301 9.14 -19.54 3.54
N LEU A 302 7.93 -18.99 3.67
CA LEU A 302 7.40 -18.53 4.96
C LEU A 302 6.87 -19.68 5.84
N ALA A 303 6.82 -20.92 5.34
CA ALA A 303 6.63 -22.07 6.23
C ALA A 303 7.77 -22.19 7.26
N HIS A 304 8.94 -21.63 6.94
CA HIS A 304 10.12 -21.54 7.80
C HIS A 304 10.27 -20.15 8.44
N LEU A 305 9.19 -19.39 8.61
CA LEU A 305 9.26 -18.02 9.15
C LEU A 305 9.97 -17.95 10.51
N ASP A 306 9.81 -18.99 11.34
CA ASP A 306 10.51 -19.09 12.63
C ASP A 306 12.01 -19.29 12.52
N ASP A 307 12.53 -19.75 11.38
CA ASP A 307 13.96 -19.94 11.22
C ASP A 307 14.68 -18.62 10.95
N PHE A 308 13.97 -17.57 10.52
CA PHE A 308 14.55 -16.27 10.19
C PHE A 308 14.63 -15.31 11.38
N VAL A 309 15.72 -14.55 11.44
CA VAL A 309 15.87 -13.34 12.28
C VAL A 309 15.59 -12.10 11.43
N ARG A 310 16.28 -11.98 10.29
CA ARG A 310 16.14 -10.88 9.35
C ARG A 310 16.60 -11.25 7.95
N ILE A 311 16.05 -10.56 6.95
CA ILE A 311 16.43 -10.66 5.54
C ILE A 311 16.55 -9.23 4.99
N LEU A 312 17.67 -8.89 4.37
CA LEU A 312 17.86 -7.62 3.68
C LEU A 312 17.79 -7.85 2.18
N ILE A 313 16.78 -7.28 1.51
CA ILE A 313 16.64 -7.27 0.06
C ILE A 313 17.41 -6.06 -0.48
N PHE A 314 18.27 -6.29 -1.47
CA PHE A 314 19.03 -5.24 -2.13
C PHE A 314 19.19 -5.53 -3.62
N ALA A 315 19.46 -4.49 -4.40
CA ALA A 315 19.83 -4.62 -5.80
C ALA A 315 21.17 -3.96 -6.07
N TYR A 316 21.85 -4.39 -7.13
CA TYR A 316 23.10 -3.78 -7.57
C TYR A 316 23.20 -3.74 -9.10
N ILE A 317 23.97 -2.77 -9.60
CA ILE A 317 24.29 -2.64 -11.02
C ILE A 317 25.56 -3.43 -11.26
N TYR A 318 25.46 -4.57 -11.96
CA TYR A 318 26.62 -5.39 -12.28
C TYR A 318 27.35 -4.92 -13.53
N GLU A 319 26.61 -4.63 -14.60
CA GLU A 319 27.15 -4.11 -15.86
C GLU A 319 26.45 -2.81 -16.24
N GLY A 320 27.24 -1.83 -16.69
CA GLY A 320 26.75 -0.52 -17.09
C GLY A 320 27.19 0.60 -16.14
N ALA A 321 26.95 1.85 -16.57
CA ALA A 321 27.22 3.01 -15.73
C ALA A 321 26.15 3.12 -14.63
N PRO A 322 26.50 3.56 -13.41
CA PRO A 322 25.53 3.74 -12.34
C PRO A 322 24.46 4.75 -12.76
N ASN A 323 23.24 4.28 -13.02
CA ASN A 323 22.14 5.13 -13.50
C ASN A 323 20.78 4.66 -12.97
N TRP A 324 20.67 4.59 -11.64
CA TRP A 324 19.40 4.30 -10.95
C TRP A 324 18.26 5.22 -11.39
N ALA A 325 18.57 6.47 -11.75
CA ALA A 325 17.60 7.46 -12.19
C ALA A 325 16.89 7.08 -13.50
N SER A 326 17.53 6.36 -14.41
CA SER A 326 16.87 5.86 -15.63
C SER A 326 16.26 4.48 -15.46
N ALA A 327 16.64 3.73 -14.42
CA ALA A 327 16.16 2.38 -14.21
C ALA A 327 14.69 2.35 -13.77
N ASN A 328 14.19 3.37 -13.07
CA ASN A 328 12.83 3.37 -12.49
C ASN A 328 12.52 2.05 -11.76
N GLY A 329 13.46 1.60 -10.93
CA GLY A 329 13.38 0.30 -10.27
C GLY A 329 12.23 0.25 -9.27
N VAL A 330 11.53 -0.88 -9.24
CA VAL A 330 10.47 -1.18 -8.28
C VAL A 330 10.69 -2.60 -7.77
N VAL A 331 10.69 -2.76 -6.45
CA VAL A 331 10.62 -4.08 -5.82
C VAL A 331 9.23 -4.29 -5.25
N THR A 332 8.60 -5.41 -5.59
CA THR A 332 7.30 -5.80 -5.06
C THR A 332 7.39 -7.14 -4.36
N LEU A 333 6.93 -7.20 -3.11
CA LEU A 333 6.77 -8.42 -2.33
C LEU A 333 5.32 -8.89 -2.49
N PHE A 334 5.16 -10.14 -2.91
CA PHE A 334 3.89 -10.83 -3.09
C PHE A 334 3.79 -11.90 -2.01
N PRO A 335 3.26 -11.58 -0.82
CA PRO A 335 3.02 -12.57 0.21
C PRO A 335 1.97 -13.60 -0.26
N PRO A 336 1.98 -14.82 0.29
CA PRO A 336 0.99 -15.85 -0.06
C PRO A 336 -0.46 -15.48 0.31
N GLY A 337 -0.64 -14.50 1.20
CA GLY A 337 -1.92 -13.87 1.52
C GLY A 337 -1.71 -12.45 2.04
N GLY A 338 -2.73 -11.62 1.95
CA GLY A 338 -2.65 -10.18 2.26
C GLY A 338 -2.17 -9.33 1.06
N PRO A 339 -2.01 -8.01 1.26
CA PRO A 339 -1.70 -7.08 0.18
C PRO A 339 -0.24 -7.18 -0.29
N GLU A 340 -0.01 -6.84 -1.55
CA GLU A 340 1.35 -6.69 -2.10
C GLU A 340 2.08 -5.54 -1.41
N VAL A 341 3.38 -5.65 -1.20
CA VAL A 341 4.21 -4.55 -0.66
C VAL A 341 5.15 -4.04 -1.73
N GLU A 342 4.92 -2.80 -2.18
CA GLU A 342 5.73 -2.13 -3.19
C GLU A 342 6.75 -1.19 -2.53
N VAL A 343 7.99 -1.25 -3.00
CA VAL A 343 9.07 -0.33 -2.65
C VAL A 343 9.67 0.23 -3.93
N ARG A 344 9.45 1.53 -4.16
CA ARG A 344 10.03 2.24 -5.30
C ARG A 344 11.45 2.69 -4.97
N LEU A 345 12.37 2.55 -5.93
CA LEU A 345 13.75 2.99 -5.80
C LEU A 345 13.84 4.47 -6.22
N ASP A 346 13.28 5.33 -5.37
CA ASP A 346 13.19 6.78 -5.53
C ASP A 346 14.38 7.53 -4.90
N ASP A 347 14.56 8.80 -5.27
CA ASP A 347 15.68 9.66 -4.85
C ASP A 347 17.10 9.07 -5.08
N PRO A 348 17.41 8.67 -6.32
CA PRO A 348 18.63 7.93 -6.64
C PRO A 348 19.92 8.74 -6.47
N ASP A 349 20.93 8.09 -5.87
CA ASP A 349 22.32 8.55 -5.92
C ASP A 349 22.97 8.10 -7.24
N ARG A 350 23.50 9.07 -8.00
CA ARG A 350 24.12 8.85 -9.32
C ARG A 350 25.45 8.11 -9.29
N ARG A 351 26.06 7.93 -8.11
CA ARG A 351 27.37 7.28 -7.95
C ARG A 351 27.29 5.95 -7.21
N ALA A 352 26.17 5.68 -6.53
CA ALA A 352 25.95 4.41 -5.87
C ALA A 352 25.78 3.29 -6.90
N ILE A 353 26.36 2.13 -6.61
CA ILE A 353 26.22 0.92 -7.46
C ILE A 353 25.33 -0.14 -6.82
N SER A 354 24.92 0.06 -5.56
CA SER A 354 23.99 -0.80 -4.85
C SER A 354 22.89 0.05 -4.20
N CYS A 355 21.72 -0.54 -4.00
CA CYS A 355 20.64 0.02 -3.21
C CYS A 355 20.14 -1.05 -2.26
N ALA A 356 20.20 -0.80 -0.95
CA ALA A 356 19.49 -1.58 0.06
C ALA A 356 18.01 -1.15 0.04
N ILE A 357 17.10 -2.08 -0.23
CA ILE A 357 15.74 -1.73 -0.65
C ILE A 357 14.75 -1.93 0.49
N ALA A 358 14.74 -3.13 1.07
CA ALA A 358 13.80 -3.48 2.12
C ALA A 358 14.43 -4.45 3.13
N GLN A 359 14.18 -4.21 4.40
CA GLN A 359 14.59 -5.01 5.53
C GLN A 359 13.37 -5.75 6.07
N LEU A 360 13.42 -7.09 6.08
CA LEU A 360 12.41 -7.95 6.66
C LEU A 360 12.90 -8.42 8.03
N HIS A 361 12.07 -8.29 9.04
CA HIS A 361 12.34 -8.75 10.41
C HIS A 361 11.26 -9.68 10.89
N VAL A 362 11.66 -10.73 11.62
CA VAL A 362 10.72 -11.61 12.31
C VAL A 362 10.70 -11.28 13.80
N VAL A 363 9.67 -10.56 14.23
CA VAL A 363 9.50 -10.11 15.62
C VAL A 363 8.28 -10.82 16.21
N HIS A 364 8.47 -11.58 17.28
CA HIS A 364 7.39 -12.36 17.93
C HIS A 364 6.58 -13.27 16.98
N GLY A 365 7.22 -13.83 15.95
CA GLY A 365 6.58 -14.69 14.95
C GLY A 365 5.85 -13.95 13.82
N GLU A 366 5.85 -12.62 13.86
CA GLU A 366 5.30 -11.74 12.82
C GLU A 366 6.39 -11.24 11.87
N LEU A 367 6.05 -11.17 10.57
CA LEU A 367 6.93 -10.63 9.54
C LEU A 367 6.66 -9.13 9.36
N THR A 368 7.66 -8.30 9.65
CA THR A 368 7.64 -6.87 9.40
C THR A 368 8.54 -6.54 8.21
N VAL A 369 8.05 -5.71 7.28
CA VAL A 369 8.82 -5.18 6.14
C VAL A 369 9.06 -3.70 6.36
N THR A 370 10.31 -3.27 6.30
CA THR A 370 10.73 -1.87 6.40
C THR A 370 11.43 -1.43 5.13
N ARG A 371 11.04 -0.28 4.59
CA ARG A 371 11.65 0.40 3.46
C ARG A 371 12.96 1.03 3.92
N GLU A 372 14.03 0.62 3.25
CA GLU A 372 15.36 1.18 3.43
C GLU A 372 15.64 2.24 2.35
N VAL A 373 15.59 1.83 1.08
CA VAL A 373 15.95 2.62 -0.10
C VAL A 373 17.21 3.47 0.16
N GLN A 374 18.26 2.79 0.62
CA GLN A 374 19.55 3.37 0.94
C GLN A 374 20.54 3.05 -0.18
N TYR A 375 20.92 4.07 -0.93
CA TYR A 375 21.94 3.96 -1.98
C TYR A 375 23.34 3.91 -1.37
N ILE A 376 24.12 2.90 -1.77
CA ILE A 376 25.41 2.58 -1.17
C ILE A 376 26.52 2.66 -2.22
N HIS A 377 27.59 3.36 -1.85
CA HIS A 377 28.80 3.52 -2.66
C HIS A 377 29.70 2.30 -2.44
N GLY A 378 29.42 1.25 -3.19
CA GLY A 378 30.16 0.00 -3.13
C GLY A 378 29.28 -1.21 -3.44
N SER A 379 29.92 -2.36 -3.65
CA SER A 379 29.24 -3.61 -3.98
C SER A 379 28.70 -4.30 -2.72
N GLN A 380 28.40 -5.60 -2.81
CA GLN A 380 27.75 -6.37 -1.74
C GLN A 380 28.48 -6.32 -0.40
N ARG A 381 29.82 -6.20 -0.41
CA ARG A 381 30.59 -6.00 0.82
C ARG A 381 30.18 -4.71 1.55
N ALA A 382 30.07 -3.59 0.84
CA ALA A 382 29.68 -2.32 1.42
C ALA A 382 28.23 -2.35 1.95
N VAL A 383 27.34 -3.08 1.27
CA VAL A 383 25.97 -3.31 1.76
C VAL A 383 25.99 -4.09 3.08
N ALA A 384 26.76 -5.18 3.15
CA ALA A 384 26.87 -5.98 4.36
C ALA A 384 27.51 -5.22 5.53
N GLU A 385 28.49 -4.36 5.26
CA GLU A 385 29.10 -3.48 6.26
C GLU A 385 28.09 -2.44 6.77
N ALA A 386 27.35 -1.78 5.87
CA ALA A 386 26.35 -0.76 6.24
C ALA A 386 25.25 -1.31 7.17
N TYR A 387 24.87 -2.58 7.01
CA TYR A 387 23.83 -3.25 7.81
C TYR A 387 24.37 -4.21 8.89
N ASN A 388 25.68 -4.16 9.15
CA ASN A 388 26.36 -4.99 10.15
C ASN A 388 26.04 -6.50 10.01
N TRP A 389 26.18 -7.04 8.81
CA TRP A 389 25.88 -8.45 8.53
C TRP A 389 27.02 -9.40 8.90
N GLY A 390 28.26 -8.88 9.00
CA GLY A 390 29.42 -9.67 9.41
C GLY A 390 29.79 -10.81 8.43
N LEU A 391 29.52 -10.63 7.14
CA LEU A 391 29.83 -11.63 6.10
C LEU A 391 31.28 -11.50 5.61
N ASN A 392 31.90 -12.66 5.37
CA ASN A 392 33.21 -12.74 4.71
C ASN A 392 33.02 -12.90 3.20
N PHE A 393 33.51 -11.94 2.42
CA PHE A 393 33.40 -11.96 0.95
C PHE A 393 34.72 -12.37 0.29
N THR A 394 34.65 -13.30 -0.65
CA THR A 394 35.71 -13.58 -1.62
C THR A 394 35.34 -12.98 -2.98
N PRO A 395 36.32 -12.57 -3.82
CA PRO A 395 36.03 -12.10 -5.17
C PRO A 395 35.33 -13.19 -6.01
N GLY A 396 34.14 -12.91 -6.51
CA GLY A 396 33.37 -13.78 -7.39
C GLY A 396 33.25 -13.21 -8.81
N ARG A 397 32.87 -14.06 -9.76
CA ARG A 397 32.39 -13.66 -11.10
C ARG A 397 30.99 -14.27 -11.29
N LYS A 398 30.15 -13.60 -12.10
CA LYS A 398 28.89 -14.21 -12.56
C LYS A 398 29.21 -15.37 -13.51
#